data_AF-A0A8C8RPD0-F1
#
_entry.id   AF-A0A8C8RPD0-F1
#
_cell.length_a   1.000
_cell.length_b   1.000
_cell.length_c   1.000
_cell.angle_alpha   90.00
_cell.angle_beta   90.00
_cell.angle_gamma   90.00
#
_symmetry.space_group_name_H-M   'P 1'
#
loop_
_entity.id
_entity.type
_entity.pdbx_description
1 polymer ?
#
loop_
_entity_poly.entity_id
_entity_poly.type
_entity_poly.pdbx_seq_one_letter_code
_entity_poly.pdbx_strand_id
1 'polypeptide(L)'
;MRVALWAPVFGVLVTCVAGALIPEAEVKIEVLHKPFICQRKTKQGDLMLVHYEGYLEKDGSLFHSTHKHNKGQPMWFTLGIKEAIKGWDKGLKDMCIGEKRQLTIPPSLAYGKEGKGKIPPESTLIFNIDLLEIRSGPRSHESFQQMDLNDDWKLSKDEVSVLTNSTTKRVK
;
A
#
# COMPACT_ATOMS: atom_id res chain seq x y z
N MET A 1 7.12 31.49 -74.24
CA MET A 1 6.51 30.33 -73.57
C MET A 1 7.54 29.68 -72.66
N ARG A 2 7.33 29.72 -71.34
CA ARG A 2 7.82 28.73 -70.35
C ARG A 2 7.23 29.12 -68.98
N VAL A 3 6.20 28.38 -68.60
CA VAL A 3 5.46 28.50 -67.34
C VAL A 3 6.23 27.71 -66.30
N ALA A 4 6.70 28.33 -65.23
CA ALA A 4 7.32 27.62 -64.10
C ALA A 4 6.30 27.56 -62.96
N LEU A 5 5.83 26.33 -62.72
CA LEU A 5 4.80 25.96 -61.76
C LEU A 5 5.24 26.18 -60.31
N TRP A 6 4.29 26.72 -59.55
CA TRP A 6 4.30 26.93 -58.11
C TRP A 6 4.18 25.58 -57.38
N ALA A 7 5.12 25.28 -56.47
CA ALA A 7 4.98 24.16 -55.54
C ALA A 7 4.88 24.73 -54.11
N PRO A 8 3.73 24.60 -53.41
CA PRO A 8 3.64 25.02 -52.03
C PRO A 8 4.32 23.94 -51.19
N VAL A 9 5.39 24.31 -50.51
CA VAL A 9 6.00 23.49 -49.46
C VAL A 9 5.01 23.45 -48.30
N PHE A 10 4.14 22.45 -48.29
CA PHE A 10 3.30 22.14 -47.13
C PHE A 10 4.24 21.67 -46.01
N GLY A 11 4.63 22.62 -45.15
CA GLY A 11 5.31 22.32 -43.90
C GLY A 11 4.40 21.47 -43.03
N VAL A 12 4.69 20.17 -42.97
CA VAL A 12 4.09 19.28 -41.98
C VAL A 12 4.66 19.70 -40.63
N LEU A 13 3.90 20.54 -39.93
CA LEU A 13 4.13 20.83 -38.52
C LEU A 13 3.86 19.54 -37.75
N VAL A 14 4.90 18.74 -37.53
CA VAL A 14 4.86 17.64 -36.57
C VAL A 14 4.76 18.28 -35.20
N THR A 15 3.53 18.46 -34.73
CA THR A 15 3.26 18.75 -33.33
C THR A 15 3.63 17.51 -32.53
N CYS A 16 4.84 17.50 -31.98
CA CYS A 16 5.18 16.62 -30.87
C CYS A 16 4.23 16.95 -29.72
N VAL A 17 3.09 16.25 -29.66
CA VAL A 17 2.29 16.18 -28.44
C VAL A 17 3.12 15.33 -27.49
N ALA A 18 4.05 15.98 -26.78
CA ALA A 18 4.68 15.42 -25.62
C ALA A 18 3.58 15.27 -24.57
N GLY A 19 2.88 14.13 -24.60
CA GLY A 19 2.04 13.70 -23.50
C GLY A 19 2.93 13.56 -22.29
N ALA A 20 2.95 14.58 -21.44
CA ALA A 20 3.65 14.53 -20.16
C ALA A 20 3.09 13.34 -19.38
N LEU A 21 3.92 12.32 -19.18
CA LEU A 21 3.60 11.19 -18.33
C LEU A 21 3.39 11.73 -16.91
N ILE A 22 2.13 11.81 -16.47
CA ILE A 22 1.80 12.19 -15.10
C ILE A 22 2.31 11.06 -14.20
N PRO A 23 3.19 11.32 -13.22
CA PRO A 23 3.68 10.28 -12.32
C PRO A 23 2.51 9.64 -11.58
N GLU A 24 2.51 8.31 -11.47
CA GLU A 24 1.50 7.60 -10.69
C GLU A 24 1.58 8.07 -9.23
N ALA A 25 0.43 8.25 -8.60
CA ALA A 25 0.39 8.67 -7.21
C ALA A 25 1.01 7.58 -6.31
N GLU A 26 2.06 7.96 -5.58
CA GLU A 26 2.79 7.09 -4.66
C GLU A 26 2.65 7.57 -3.20
N VAL A 27 2.79 6.63 -2.28
CA VAL A 27 2.82 6.93 -0.84
C VAL A 27 4.26 7.26 -0.46
N LYS A 28 4.48 8.40 0.19
CA LYS A 28 5.78 8.68 0.81
C LYS A 28 5.87 7.91 2.13
N ILE A 29 6.90 7.08 2.27
CA ILE A 29 7.13 6.25 3.47
C ILE A 29 8.39 6.74 4.16
N GLU A 30 8.24 7.15 5.42
CA GLU A 30 9.37 7.54 6.28
C GLU A 30 9.41 6.61 7.49
N VAL A 31 10.55 5.94 7.72
CA VAL A 31 10.75 5.09 8.89
C VAL A 31 11.27 5.95 10.03
N LEU A 32 10.40 6.24 11.01
CA LEU A 32 10.74 7.09 12.16
C LEU A 32 11.55 6.34 13.21
N HIS A 33 11.26 5.05 13.40
CA HIS A 33 11.96 4.20 14.33
C HIS A 33 11.95 2.76 13.84
N LYS A 34 13.07 2.06 13.98
CA LYS A 34 13.21 0.65 13.61
C LYS A 34 13.79 -0.13 14.79
N PRO A 35 13.22 -1.30 15.14
CA PRO A 35 13.79 -2.15 16.18
C PRO A 35 15.17 -2.66 15.78
N PHE A 36 16.04 -2.91 16.76
CA PHE A 36 17.37 -3.50 16.53
C PHE A 36 17.28 -4.90 15.92
N ILE A 37 16.29 -5.68 16.36
CA ILE A 37 16.05 -7.05 15.90
C ILE A 37 14.70 -7.09 15.16
N CYS A 38 14.70 -7.62 13.94
CA CYS A 38 13.49 -7.87 13.17
C CYS A 38 13.38 -9.35 12.80
N GLN A 39 12.63 -10.10 13.60
CA GLN A 39 12.43 -11.55 13.40
C GLN A 39 11.40 -11.85 12.31
N ARG A 40 10.39 -10.99 12.17
CA ARG A 40 9.30 -11.12 11.20
C ARG A 40 8.98 -9.75 10.61
N LYS A 41 8.75 -9.74 9.30
CA LYS A 41 8.23 -8.60 8.56
C LYS A 41 6.79 -8.85 8.14
N THR A 42 6.00 -7.79 8.04
CA THR A 42 4.63 -7.84 7.53
C THR A 42 4.59 -8.23 6.07
N LYS A 43 3.68 -9.14 5.73
CA LYS A 43 3.36 -9.53 4.36
C LYS A 43 1.86 -9.48 4.11
N GLN A 44 1.47 -9.52 2.84
CA GLN A 44 0.06 -9.57 2.46
C GLN A 44 -0.66 -10.72 3.19
N GLY A 45 -1.85 -10.43 3.70
CA GLY A 45 -2.66 -11.34 4.51
C GLY A 45 -2.29 -11.38 6.00
N ASP A 46 -1.24 -10.70 6.44
CA ASP A 46 -0.98 -10.59 7.89
C ASP A 46 -2.00 -9.67 8.57
N LEU A 47 -2.37 -10.05 9.79
CA LEU A 47 -3.09 -9.21 10.74
C LEU A 47 -2.07 -8.38 11.54
N MET A 48 -2.19 -7.07 11.48
CA MET A 48 -1.33 -6.11 12.15
C MET A 48 -2.09 -5.44 13.28
N LEU A 49 -1.53 -5.46 14.50
CA LEU A 49 -2.02 -4.64 15.61
C LEU A 49 -1.27 -3.32 15.59
N VAL A 50 -1.99 -2.22 15.39
CA VAL A 50 -1.37 -0.90 15.21
C VAL A 50 -1.96 0.16 16.13
N HIS A 51 -1.11 1.07 16.58
CA HIS A 51 -1.51 2.41 17.00
C HIS A 51 -1.30 3.36 15.85
N TYR A 52 -2.19 4.33 15.69
CA TYR A 52 -2.02 5.36 14.68
C TYR A 52 -2.63 6.70 15.06
N GLU A 53 -2.09 7.72 14.41
CA GLU A 53 -2.59 9.09 14.42
C GLU A 53 -2.65 9.59 12.97
N GLY A 54 -3.81 10.10 12.57
CA GLY A 54 -4.08 10.58 11.22
C GLY A 54 -4.35 12.08 11.21
N TYR A 55 -3.63 12.79 10.35
CA TYR A 55 -3.66 14.24 10.19
C TYR A 55 -3.95 14.65 8.75
N LEU A 56 -4.60 15.80 8.59
CA LEU A 56 -4.68 16.45 7.28
C LEU A 56 -3.35 17.18 7.01
N GLU A 57 -2.74 16.96 5.85
CA GLU A 57 -1.47 17.62 5.50
C GLU A 57 -1.62 19.16 5.45
N LYS A 58 -2.77 19.62 4.95
CA LYS A 58 -3.03 21.04 4.67
C LYS A 58 -2.91 21.94 5.91
N ASP A 59 -3.42 21.49 7.04
CA ASP A 59 -3.52 22.28 8.27
C ASP A 59 -2.93 21.58 9.51
N GLY A 60 -2.44 20.34 9.36
CA GLY A 60 -1.91 19.53 10.45
C GLY A 60 -2.97 19.08 11.46
N SER A 61 -4.27 19.25 11.15
CA SER A 61 -5.35 18.91 12.08
C SER A 61 -5.49 17.39 12.23
N LEU A 62 -5.58 16.94 13.48
CA LEU A 62 -5.82 15.54 13.82
C LEU A 62 -7.27 15.18 13.53
N PHE A 63 -7.54 14.32 12.54
CA PHE A 63 -8.89 13.86 12.24
C PHE A 63 -9.26 12.57 12.99
N HIS A 64 -8.28 11.70 13.25
CA HIS A 64 -8.50 10.44 13.97
C HIS A 64 -7.23 9.91 14.63
N SER A 65 -7.36 9.23 15.77
CA SER A 65 -6.27 8.48 16.40
C SER A 65 -6.79 7.38 17.31
N THR A 66 -6.06 6.27 17.43
CA THR A 66 -6.40 5.20 18.38
C THR A 66 -6.36 5.69 19.82
N HIS A 67 -5.43 6.57 20.16
CA HIS A 67 -5.30 7.09 21.52
C HIS A 67 -6.51 7.92 21.97
N LYS A 68 -7.01 8.82 21.12
CA LYS A 68 -8.13 9.70 21.48
C LYS A 68 -9.50 9.12 21.14
N HIS A 69 -9.62 8.44 19.99
CA HIS A 69 -10.92 8.03 19.45
C HIS A 69 -11.25 6.55 19.73
N ASN A 70 -10.25 5.74 20.10
CA ASN A 70 -10.44 4.33 20.45
C ASN A 70 -10.10 4.01 21.91
N LYS A 71 -10.27 4.98 22.82
CA LYS A 71 -10.02 4.82 24.27
C LYS A 71 -8.62 4.26 24.59
N GLY A 72 -7.61 4.64 23.81
CA GLY A 72 -6.25 4.13 24.00
C GLY A 72 -6.01 2.72 23.49
N GLN A 73 -6.99 2.05 22.88
CA GLN A 73 -6.85 0.69 22.39
C GLN A 73 -6.28 0.67 20.95
N PRO A 74 -5.28 -0.19 20.66
CA PRO A 74 -4.80 -0.39 19.30
C PRO A 74 -5.87 -1.08 18.44
N MET A 75 -5.70 -1.01 17.13
CA MET A 75 -6.65 -1.55 16.15
C MET A 75 -6.00 -2.65 15.32
N TRP A 76 -6.75 -3.72 15.05
CA TRP A 76 -6.35 -4.75 14.09
C TRP A 76 -6.65 -4.30 12.66
N PHE A 77 -5.71 -4.59 11.75
CA PHE A 77 -5.81 -4.30 10.33
C PHE A 77 -5.20 -5.44 9.52
N THR A 78 -5.87 -5.90 8.47
CA THR A 78 -5.36 -6.95 7.57
C THR A 78 -4.67 -6.33 6.37
N LEU A 79 -3.39 -6.64 6.18
CA LEU A 79 -2.58 -6.03 5.14
C LEU A 79 -2.89 -6.60 3.75
N GLY A 80 -3.13 -5.72 2.77
CA GLY A 80 -3.14 -6.09 1.35
C GLY A 80 -4.44 -6.71 0.85
N ILE A 81 -5.54 -6.54 1.59
CA ILE A 81 -6.90 -6.93 1.18
C ILE A 81 -7.82 -5.71 0.96
N LYS A 82 -7.27 -4.49 0.94
CA LYS A 82 -8.03 -3.23 0.82
C LYS A 82 -9.09 -3.05 1.91
N GLU A 83 -8.81 -3.53 3.13
CA GLU A 83 -9.69 -3.35 4.30
C GLU A 83 -9.80 -1.88 4.72
N ALA A 84 -8.74 -1.10 4.49
CA ALA A 84 -8.68 0.34 4.76
C ALA A 84 -8.36 1.11 3.47
N ILE A 85 -7.57 2.18 3.56
CA ILE A 85 -7.16 2.96 2.40
C ILE A 85 -6.02 2.27 1.64
N LYS A 86 -5.98 2.44 0.30
CA LYS A 86 -4.94 1.84 -0.57
C LYS A 86 -3.52 2.24 -0.15
N GLY A 87 -3.37 3.43 0.43
CA GLY A 87 -2.08 3.91 0.91
C GLY A 87 -1.51 3.09 2.07
N TRP A 88 -2.36 2.50 2.92
CA TRP A 88 -1.90 1.60 3.99
C TRP A 88 -1.37 0.29 3.41
N ASP A 89 -2.10 -0.30 2.44
CA ASP A 89 -1.65 -1.52 1.76
C ASP A 89 -0.30 -1.33 1.06
N LYS A 90 -0.03 -0.14 0.50
CA LYS A 90 1.28 0.19 -0.09
C LYS A 90 2.35 0.50 0.97
N GLY A 91 2.00 1.27 2.02
CA GLY A 91 2.95 1.83 2.98
C GLY A 91 3.37 0.92 4.13
N LEU A 92 2.59 -0.12 4.44
CA LEU A 92 2.78 -0.97 5.62
C LEU A 92 3.41 -2.34 5.32
N LYS A 93 3.88 -2.56 4.09
CA LYS A 93 4.64 -3.77 3.72
C LYS A 93 6.03 -3.77 4.35
N ASP A 94 6.58 -4.94 4.63
CA ASP A 94 7.95 -5.12 5.11
C ASP A 94 8.27 -4.39 6.43
N MET A 95 7.27 -4.23 7.30
CA MET A 95 7.38 -3.56 8.59
C MET A 95 7.67 -4.57 9.70
N CYS A 96 8.53 -4.19 10.65
CA CYS A 96 8.92 -5.01 11.79
C CYS A 96 8.10 -4.65 13.04
N ILE A 97 7.88 -5.63 13.94
CA ILE A 97 7.25 -5.36 15.24
C ILE A 97 8.08 -4.34 16.02
N GLY A 98 7.44 -3.29 16.53
CA GLY A 98 8.06 -2.16 17.21
C GLY A 98 8.51 -1.03 16.27
N GLU A 99 8.42 -1.21 14.94
CA GLU A 99 8.73 -0.15 13.97
C GLU A 99 7.68 0.96 14.01
N LYS A 100 8.10 2.19 13.72
CA LYS A 100 7.23 3.36 13.56
C LYS A 100 7.45 3.98 12.20
N ARG A 101 6.35 4.29 11.50
CA ARG A 101 6.38 4.91 10.17
C ARG A 101 5.50 6.14 10.11
N GLN A 102 5.94 7.11 9.32
CA GLN A 102 5.09 8.17 8.81
C GLN A 102 4.76 7.89 7.35
N LEU A 103 3.48 7.94 7.01
CA LEU A 103 2.98 7.81 5.64
C LEU A 103 2.35 9.12 5.19
N THR A 104 2.82 9.70 4.09
CA THR A 104 2.11 10.77 3.38
C THR A 104 1.37 10.17 2.20
N ILE A 105 0.04 10.21 2.26
CA ILE A 105 -0.85 9.49 1.34
C ILE A 105 -1.64 10.51 0.51
N PRO A 106 -1.43 10.56 -0.81
CA PRO A 106 -2.20 11.44 -1.69
C PRO A 106 -3.67 11.01 -1.76
N PRO A 107 -4.60 11.92 -2.12
CA PRO A 107 -6.04 11.65 -2.08
C PRO A 107 -6.46 10.45 -2.93
N SER A 108 -5.82 10.20 -4.07
CA SER A 108 -6.09 9.06 -4.97
C SER A 108 -5.84 7.68 -4.32
N LEU A 109 -5.01 7.63 -3.27
CA LEU A 109 -4.72 6.43 -2.47
C LEU A 109 -5.40 6.45 -1.09
N ALA A 110 -6.20 7.49 -0.81
CA ALA A 110 -6.96 7.68 0.42
C ALA A 110 -8.48 7.72 0.13
N TYR A 111 -9.14 8.85 0.38
CA TYR A 111 -10.60 9.04 0.24
C TYR A 111 -11.00 9.84 -1.01
N GLY A 112 -10.05 10.19 -1.89
CA GLY A 112 -10.29 10.79 -3.19
C GLY A 112 -11.13 12.07 -3.18
N LYS A 113 -11.90 12.26 -4.26
CA LYS A 113 -12.75 13.43 -4.50
C LYS A 113 -13.94 13.55 -3.56
N GLU A 114 -14.30 12.47 -2.90
CA GLU A 114 -15.49 12.42 -2.02
C GLU A 114 -15.13 12.83 -0.59
N GLY A 115 -13.92 12.52 -0.13
CA GLY A 115 -13.56 12.65 1.27
C GLY A 115 -14.33 11.66 2.16
N LYS A 116 -14.29 11.84 3.49
CA LYS A 116 -15.05 11.01 4.44
C LYS A 116 -15.14 11.67 5.81
N GLY A 117 -16.37 11.94 6.28
CA GLY A 117 -16.61 12.46 7.64
C GLY A 117 -15.87 13.78 7.89
N LYS A 118 -14.83 13.75 8.74
CA LYS A 118 -13.97 14.91 9.05
C LYS A 118 -12.92 15.22 7.97
N ILE A 119 -12.77 14.35 6.97
CA ILE A 119 -11.75 14.45 5.92
C ILE A 119 -12.39 15.08 4.67
N PRO A 120 -11.97 16.30 4.27
CA PRO A 120 -12.48 16.94 3.07
C PRO A 120 -12.11 16.19 1.77
N PRO A 121 -12.83 16.45 0.67
CA PRO A 121 -12.41 16.08 -0.69
C PRO A 121 -10.95 16.42 -1.01
N GLU A 122 -10.30 15.57 -1.81
CA GLU A 122 -8.94 15.80 -2.33
C GLU A 122 -7.88 16.09 -1.24
N SER A 123 -8.05 15.51 -0.06
CA SER A 123 -7.12 15.68 1.06
C SER A 123 -5.94 14.71 1.00
N THR A 124 -4.73 15.24 1.05
CA THR A 124 -3.52 14.48 1.40
C THR A 124 -3.51 14.21 2.90
N LEU A 125 -3.21 12.97 3.29
CA LEU A 125 -3.23 12.53 4.69
C LEU A 125 -1.83 12.18 5.16
N ILE A 126 -1.52 12.52 6.40
CA ILE A 126 -0.31 12.08 7.10
C ILE A 126 -0.73 11.11 8.19
N PHE A 127 -0.13 9.91 8.20
CA PHE A 127 -0.33 8.93 9.26
C PHE A 127 0.97 8.63 9.97
N ASN A 128 0.99 8.74 11.29
CA ASN A 128 2.01 8.13 12.14
C ASN A 128 1.48 6.79 12.62
N ILE A 129 2.20 5.70 12.36
CA ILE A 129 1.76 4.33 12.61
C ILE A 129 2.85 3.58 13.37
N ASP A 130 2.45 2.99 14.49
CA ASP A 130 3.27 2.12 15.32
C ASP A 130 2.77 0.68 15.16
N LEU A 131 3.67 -0.26 14.84
CA LEU A 131 3.33 -1.68 14.73
C LEU A 131 3.62 -2.41 16.05
N LEU A 132 2.58 -2.95 16.69
CA LEU A 132 2.69 -3.62 17.99
C LEU A 132 2.79 -5.13 17.86
N GLU A 133 2.07 -5.74 16.91
CA GLU A 133 2.01 -7.19 16.76
C GLU A 133 1.73 -7.59 15.31
N ILE A 134 2.24 -8.76 14.89
CA ILE A 134 1.91 -9.39 13.61
C ILE A 134 1.37 -10.80 13.87
N ARG A 135 0.14 -11.07 13.43
CA ARG A 135 -0.47 -12.39 13.38
C ARG A 135 -0.67 -12.83 11.95
N SER A 136 -0.67 -14.14 11.71
CA SER A 136 -1.09 -14.67 10.42
C SER A 136 -2.60 -14.47 10.29
N GLY A 137 -3.06 -13.85 9.19
CA GLY A 137 -4.49 -13.63 8.97
C GLY A 137 -5.26 -14.92 8.68
N PRO A 138 -6.59 -14.80 8.53
CA PRO A 138 -7.44 -15.94 8.21
C PRO A 138 -6.99 -16.57 6.89
N ARG A 139 -7.02 -17.91 6.79
CA ARG A 139 -6.64 -18.62 5.57
C ARG A 139 -7.54 -18.15 4.41
N SER A 140 -6.96 -17.42 3.46
CA SER A 140 -7.68 -16.98 2.27
C SER A 140 -7.74 -18.09 1.23
N HIS A 141 -8.71 -18.02 0.30
CA HIS A 141 -8.74 -18.90 -0.86
C HIS A 141 -7.47 -18.76 -1.72
N GLU A 142 -6.90 -17.55 -1.81
CA GLU A 142 -5.61 -17.32 -2.46
C GLU A 142 -4.48 -18.07 -1.75
N SER A 143 -4.48 -18.10 -0.41
CA SER A 143 -3.53 -18.92 0.34
C SER A 143 -3.69 -20.38 -0.04
N PHE A 144 -4.93 -20.87 -0.12
CA PHE A 144 -5.21 -22.24 -0.53
C PHE A 144 -4.69 -22.55 -1.94
N GLN A 145 -4.98 -21.69 -2.93
CA GLN A 145 -4.48 -21.82 -4.30
C GLN A 145 -2.95 -21.80 -4.38
N GLN A 146 -2.26 -21.07 -3.49
CA GLN A 146 -0.78 -21.10 -3.44
C GLN A 146 -0.22 -22.41 -2.87
N MET A 147 -1.03 -23.18 -2.12
CA MET A 147 -0.62 -24.45 -1.54
C MET A 147 -1.07 -25.66 -2.37
N ASP A 148 -2.18 -25.52 -3.09
CA ASP A 148 -2.72 -26.49 -4.03
C ASP A 148 -1.91 -26.42 -5.34
N LEU A 149 -0.82 -27.19 -5.42
CA LEU A 149 0.14 -27.10 -6.53
C LEU A 149 -0.38 -27.82 -7.78
N ASN A 150 -1.37 -28.69 -7.62
CA ASN A 150 -1.96 -29.50 -8.69
C ASN A 150 -3.39 -29.07 -9.06
N ASP A 151 -3.90 -27.99 -8.47
CA ASP A 151 -5.25 -27.43 -8.67
C ASP A 151 -6.38 -28.47 -8.45
N ASP A 152 -6.18 -29.45 -7.56
CA ASP A 152 -7.14 -30.53 -7.30
C ASP A 152 -8.19 -30.19 -6.23
N TRP A 153 -8.14 -28.95 -5.73
CA TRP A 153 -8.97 -28.38 -4.68
C TRP A 153 -8.86 -29.13 -3.34
N LYS A 154 -7.74 -29.82 -3.11
CA LYS A 154 -7.37 -30.46 -1.86
C LYS A 154 -5.92 -30.10 -1.53
N LEU A 155 -5.49 -30.43 -0.31
CA LEU A 155 -4.09 -30.28 0.11
C LEU A 155 -3.57 -31.65 0.50
N SER A 156 -2.67 -32.19 -0.31
CA SER A 156 -1.94 -33.41 0.01
C SER A 156 -0.87 -33.15 1.08
N LYS A 157 -0.44 -34.22 1.76
CA LYS A 157 0.67 -34.12 2.73
C LYS A 157 1.96 -33.61 2.07
N ASP A 158 2.17 -33.97 0.80
CA ASP A 158 3.36 -33.60 0.06
C ASP A 158 3.37 -32.10 -0.23
N GLU A 159 2.26 -31.53 -0.67
CA GLU A 159 2.10 -30.08 -0.88
C GLU A 159 2.29 -29.26 0.41
N VAL A 160 1.72 -29.74 1.52
CA VAL A 160 1.93 -29.14 2.84
C VAL A 160 3.41 -29.26 3.28
N SER A 161 4.06 -30.38 2.96
CA SER A 161 5.48 -30.60 3.29
C SER A 161 6.42 -29.69 2.50
N VAL A 162 6.10 -29.40 1.25
CA VAL A 162 6.87 -28.48 0.39
C VAL A 162 6.91 -27.08 1.02
N LEU A 163 5.77 -26.61 1.54
CA LEU A 163 5.68 -25.30 2.17
C LEU A 163 6.34 -25.26 3.54
N THR A 164 6.12 -26.26 4.39
CA THR A 164 6.78 -26.33 5.70
C THR A 164 8.31 -26.39 5.53
N ASN A 165 8.83 -27.21 4.62
CA ASN A 165 10.26 -27.28 4.31
C ASN A 165 10.81 -25.98 3.69
N SER A 166 10.05 -25.28 2.84
CA SER A 166 10.45 -23.97 2.30
C SER A 166 10.47 -22.87 3.35
N THR A 167 9.61 -22.96 4.36
CA THR A 167 9.56 -22.03 5.49
C THR A 167 10.73 -22.30 6.43
N THR A 168 11.07 -23.56 6.69
CA THR A 168 12.25 -23.95 7.47
C THR A 168 13.57 -23.58 6.80
N LYS A 169 13.67 -23.67 5.46
CA LYS A 169 14.86 -23.22 4.71
C LYS A 169 15.04 -21.70 4.68
N ARG A 170 13.97 -20.90 4.86
CA ARG A 170 14.05 -19.43 4.96
C ARG A 170 14.45 -18.91 6.34
N VAL A 171 14.51 -19.79 7.35
CA VAL A 171 14.84 -19.46 8.76
C VAL A 171 16.22 -20.00 9.16
N LYS A 172 16.99 -20.56 8.21
CA LYS A 172 18.40 -20.94 8.40
C LYS A 172 19.34 -20.04 7.62
#